data_AF-A0A2G8SAS8-F1
#
_entry.id   AF-A0A2G8SAS8-F1
#
_cell.length_a   1.000
_cell.length_b   1.000
_cell.length_c   1.000
_cell.angle_alpha   90.00
_cell.angle_beta   90.00
_cell.angle_gamma   90.00
#
_symmetry.space_group_name_H-M   'P 1'
#
loop_
_entity.id
_entity.type
_entity.pdbx_description
1 polymer ?
#
loop_
_entity_poly.entity_id
_entity_poly.type
_entity_poly.pdbx_seq_one_letter_code
_entity_poly.pdbx_strand_id
1 'polypeptide(L)'
;MPSAAPIEACEPVPSSRTDEKDVQQVQENLHLTLDEEPLGVGSKYGFGHYDAQFGEVIFPADRSTGYCVERKLGWGLYSSVWLARELQ
;
A
#
# COMPACT_ATOMS: atom_id res chain seq x y z
N MET A 1 24.96 27.44 -53.36
CA MET A 1 25.66 27.54 -52.06
C MET A 1 24.67 27.19 -50.95
N PRO A 2 25.07 26.48 -49.87
CA PRO A 2 25.93 25.29 -49.75
C PRO A 2 25.07 24.02 -49.45
N SER A 3 25.38 22.83 -49.97
CA SER A 3 26.40 21.85 -49.52
C SER A 3 26.26 21.43 -48.04
N ALA A 4 25.77 20.21 -47.82
CA ALA A 4 26.08 19.39 -46.66
C ALA A 4 26.42 17.97 -47.15
N ALA A 5 27.61 17.50 -46.77
CA ALA A 5 28.27 16.31 -47.27
C ALA A 5 27.74 15.00 -46.64
N PRO A 6 28.04 13.83 -47.24
CA PRO A 6 27.50 12.52 -46.89
C PRO A 6 28.41 11.77 -45.90
N ILE A 7 27.85 10.88 -45.06
CA ILE A 7 28.65 9.98 -44.21
C ILE A 7 27.83 8.69 -44.03
N GLU A 8 28.00 7.70 -44.92
CA GLU A 8 28.96 6.57 -44.82
C GLU A 8 28.29 5.37 -44.13
N ALA A 9 27.86 4.40 -44.95
CA ALA A 9 27.59 3.05 -44.50
C ALA A 9 28.93 2.40 -44.14
N CYS A 10 29.06 1.88 -42.92
CA CYS A 10 30.16 1.01 -42.53
C CYS A 10 29.60 -0.34 -42.08
N GLU A 11 30.05 -1.36 -42.80
CA GLU A 11 29.70 -2.77 -42.71
C GLU A 11 30.27 -3.48 -41.44
N PRO A 12 29.91 -4.76 -41.17
CA PRO A 12 29.94 -5.36 -39.85
C PRO A 12 31.30 -5.97 -39.48
N VAL A 13 31.58 -6.08 -38.18
CA VAL A 13 32.81 -6.69 -37.62
C VAL A 13 32.44 -7.59 -36.43
N PRO A 14 33.14 -8.73 -36.21
CA PRO A 14 32.50 -10.03 -36.00
C PRO A 14 32.42 -10.50 -34.54
N SER A 15 31.67 -11.59 -34.39
CA SER A 15 31.52 -12.43 -33.21
C SER A 15 32.83 -12.73 -32.46
N SER A 16 32.78 -12.67 -31.14
CA SER A 16 33.48 -13.66 -30.31
C SER A 16 32.80 -13.80 -28.95
N ARG A 17 32.67 -15.06 -28.54
CA ARG A 17 32.18 -15.55 -27.25
C ARG A 17 32.71 -14.73 -26.08
N THR A 18 31.82 -14.43 -25.16
CA THR A 18 32.16 -14.34 -23.74
C THR A 18 31.04 -14.96 -22.92
N ASP A 19 31.51 -15.69 -21.93
CA ASP A 19 30.86 -16.77 -21.22
C ASP A 19 29.64 -16.37 -20.39
N GLU A 20 28.81 -17.38 -20.14
CA GLU A 20 27.81 -17.43 -19.09
C GLU A 20 28.37 -16.87 -17.77
N LYS A 21 27.73 -15.81 -17.25
CA LYS A 21 27.80 -15.18 -15.90
C LYS A 21 27.64 -13.67 -16.14
N ASP A 22 26.64 -12.96 -15.66
CA ASP A 22 25.91 -13.03 -14.41
C ASP A 22 24.50 -12.51 -14.68
N VAL A 23 23.49 -13.36 -14.54
CA VAL A 23 22.15 -12.85 -14.24
C VAL A 23 22.25 -12.32 -12.82
N GLN A 24 22.60 -11.04 -12.68
CA GLN A 24 22.52 -10.33 -11.42
C GLN A 24 21.07 -10.37 -10.98
N GLN A 25 20.79 -11.35 -10.12
CA GLN A 25 19.56 -11.47 -9.39
C GLN A 25 19.43 -10.18 -8.57
N VAL A 26 18.61 -9.25 -9.07
CA VAL A 26 18.24 -8.04 -8.35
C VAL A 26 17.39 -8.51 -7.18
N GLN A 27 18.06 -8.93 -6.12
CA GLN A 27 17.44 -9.17 -4.83
C GLN A 27 17.24 -7.79 -4.22
N GLU A 28 16.14 -7.14 -4.60
CA GLU A 28 15.65 -5.97 -3.89
C GLU A 28 15.44 -6.40 -2.44
N ASN A 29 16.42 -6.05 -1.59
CA ASN A 29 16.29 -6.14 -0.14
C ASN A 29 15.23 -5.12 0.26
N LEU A 30 13.96 -5.52 0.16
CA LEU A 30 12.83 -4.75 0.65
C LEU A 30 12.95 -4.70 2.17
N HIS A 31 13.66 -3.69 2.66
CA HIS A 31 13.78 -3.42 4.09
C HIS A 31 12.42 -2.88 4.56
N LEU A 32 11.53 -3.80 4.94
CA LEU A 32 10.28 -3.47 5.60
C LEU A 32 10.62 -2.98 7.01
N THR A 33 10.68 -1.66 7.20
CA THR A 33 10.57 -1.07 8.53
C THR A 33 9.14 -1.30 9.00
N LEU A 34 8.96 -2.38 9.77
CA LEU A 34 7.77 -2.58 10.57
C LEU A 34 7.89 -1.64 11.76
N ASP A 35 7.38 -0.43 11.62
CA ASP A 35 7.21 0.47 12.77
C ASP A 35 6.18 -0.19 13.69
N GLU A 36 6.67 -0.86 14.73
CA GLU A 36 5.82 -1.52 15.71
C GLU A 36 4.88 -0.49 16.35
N GLU A 37 3.63 -0.87 16.52
CA GLU A 37 2.64 0.00 17.12
C GLU A 37 3.06 0.34 18.57
N PRO A 38 3.11 1.63 18.94
CA PRO A 38 3.50 2.00 20.30
C PRO A 38 2.54 1.39 21.32
N LEU A 39 3.10 0.63 22.27
CA LEU A 39 2.30 -0.01 23.31
C LEU A 39 1.71 1.02 24.28
N GLY A 40 0.43 0.88 24.60
CA GLY A 40 -0.24 1.71 25.61
C GLY A 40 -0.83 3.02 25.10
N VAL A 41 -0.73 3.34 23.82
CA VAL A 41 -1.58 4.36 23.20
C VAL A 41 -2.89 3.75 22.73
N GLY A 42 -4.00 4.39 23.10
CA GLY A 42 -5.33 3.94 22.71
C GLY A 42 -5.80 4.49 21.37
N SER A 43 -6.99 4.07 20.96
CA SER A 43 -7.65 4.41 19.69
C SER A 43 -7.71 5.89 19.37
N LYS A 44 -7.76 6.75 20.40
CA LYS A 44 -7.75 8.21 20.25
C LYS A 44 -6.52 8.77 19.53
N TYR A 45 -5.42 8.02 19.48
CA TYR A 45 -4.20 8.40 18.77
C TYR A 45 -4.02 7.67 17.43
N GLY A 46 -5.04 6.93 16.98
CA GLY A 46 -4.99 6.14 15.75
C GLY A 46 -4.37 4.75 15.91
N PHE A 47 -4.18 4.29 17.15
CA PHE A 47 -3.53 3.03 17.50
C PHE A 47 -4.50 2.12 18.26
N GLY A 48 -4.46 0.82 18.01
CA GLY A 48 -5.25 -0.20 18.70
C GLY A 48 -6.70 -0.29 18.23
N HIS A 49 -7.55 -0.91 19.05
CA HIS A 49 -8.95 -1.12 18.72
C HIS A 49 -9.78 0.14 18.89
N TYR A 50 -10.53 0.50 17.85
CA TYR A 50 -11.57 1.53 17.93
C TYR A 50 -12.59 1.21 19.02
N ASP A 51 -12.81 2.17 19.92
CA ASP A 51 -13.64 2.03 21.11
C ASP A 51 -15.05 2.59 20.86
N ALA A 52 -15.82 1.88 20.05
CA ALA A 52 -17.17 2.30 19.65
C ALA A 52 -18.11 2.37 20.86
N GLN A 53 -18.93 3.42 20.92
CA GLN A 53 -19.94 3.62 21.96
C GLN A 53 -21.34 3.27 21.47
N PHE A 54 -22.21 2.79 22.36
CA PHE A 54 -23.62 2.57 22.00
C PHE A 54 -24.32 3.88 21.66
N GLY A 55 -25.05 3.90 20.55
CA GLY A 55 -25.69 5.08 20.00
C GLY A 55 -24.74 6.01 19.22
N GLU A 56 -23.46 5.69 19.13
CA GLU A 56 -22.52 6.44 18.29
C GLU A 56 -22.91 6.32 16.81
N VAL A 57 -22.83 7.43 16.09
CA VAL A 57 -23.06 7.44 14.63
C VAL A 57 -21.72 7.54 13.92
N ILE A 58 -21.41 6.50 13.16
CA ILE A 58 -20.20 6.41 12.34
C ILE A 58 -20.55 6.83 10.92
N PHE A 59 -19.78 7.77 10.36
CA PHE A 59 -19.94 8.21 8.98
C PHE A 59 -18.78 7.71 8.12
N PRO A 60 -19.06 7.18 6.92
CA PRO A 60 -18.04 7.01 5.89
C PRO A 60 -17.51 8.38 5.44
N ALA A 61 -16.34 8.38 4.79
CA ALA A 61 -15.63 9.61 4.43
C ALA A 61 -16.44 10.52 3.50
N ASP A 62 -17.29 9.95 2.67
CA ASP A 62 -18.20 10.64 1.75
C ASP A 62 -19.49 11.15 2.42
N ARG A 63 -19.73 10.77 3.69
CA ARG A 63 -20.88 11.15 4.52
C ARG A 63 -22.25 10.90 3.85
N SER A 64 -22.30 9.94 2.93
CA SER A 64 -23.51 9.64 2.14
C SER A 64 -24.58 8.91 2.94
N THR A 65 -24.17 8.11 3.94
CA THR A 65 -25.03 7.35 4.84
C THR A 65 -24.41 7.35 6.25
N GLY A 66 -25.19 7.13 7.30
CA GLY A 66 -24.68 7.04 8.68
C GLY A 66 -24.99 5.68 9.31
N TYR A 67 -24.14 5.17 10.20
CA TYR A 67 -24.39 3.91 10.91
C TYR A 67 -24.45 4.16 12.41
N CYS A 68 -25.64 3.98 13.00
CA CYS A 68 -25.84 4.09 14.44
C CYS A 68 -25.55 2.76 15.14
N VAL A 69 -24.55 2.73 16.02
CA VAL A 69 -24.11 1.53 16.74
C VAL A 69 -25.15 1.11 17.77
N GLU A 70 -25.69 -0.10 17.66
CA GLU A 70 -26.72 -0.61 18.59
C GLU A 70 -26.17 -1.63 19.59
N ARG A 71 -25.27 -2.52 19.15
CA ARG A 71 -24.86 -3.68 19.95
C ARG A 71 -23.49 -4.19 19.52
N LYS A 72 -22.69 -4.66 20.49
CA LYS A 72 -21.46 -5.41 20.22
C LYS A 72 -21.80 -6.85 19.80
N LEU A 73 -21.25 -7.30 18.67
CA LEU A 73 -21.43 -8.67 18.18
C LEU A 73 -20.29 -9.58 18.65
N GLY A 74 -19.06 -9.06 18.69
CA GLY A 74 -17.90 -9.82 19.10
C GLY A 74 -16.59 -9.08 18.84
N TRP A 75 -15.49 -9.79 19.05
CA TRP A 75 -14.13 -9.30 18.77
C TRP A 75 -13.21 -10.48 18.44
N GLY A 76 -12.16 -10.18 17.69
CA GLY A 76 -11.07 -11.08 17.36
C GLY A 76 -9.73 -10.38 17.55
N LEU A 77 -8.66 -11.02 17.09
CA LEU A 77 -7.29 -10.57 17.35
C LEU A 77 -7.00 -9.15 16.83
N TYR A 78 -7.64 -8.74 15.74
CA TYR A 78 -7.35 -7.47 15.06
C TYR A 78 -8.57 -6.55 14.92
N SER A 79 -9.78 -7.02 15.25
CA SER A 79 -10.99 -6.24 15.00
C SER A 79 -12.10 -6.53 15.99
N SER A 80 -13.02 -5.58 16.11
CA SER A 80 -14.31 -5.77 16.77
C SER A 80 -15.43 -5.63 15.75
N VAL A 81 -16.53 -6.34 15.98
CA VAL A 81 -17.69 -6.35 15.08
C VAL A 81 -18.90 -5.85 15.85
N TRP A 82 -19.63 -4.93 15.25
CA TRP A 82 -20.75 -4.23 15.85
C TRP A 82 -21.98 -4.30 14.93
N LEU A 83 -23.15 -4.45 15.54
CA LEU A 83 -24.42 -4.27 14.87
C LEU A 83 -24.72 -2.78 14.85
N ALA A 84 -24.98 -2.26 13.65
CA ALA A 84 -25.39 -0.89 13.47
C ALA A 84 -26.65 -0.82 12.58
N ARG A 85 -27.47 0.18 12.84
CA ARG A 85 -28.60 0.54 11.99
C ARG A 85 -28.16 1.62 11.01
N GLU A 86 -28.44 1.42 9.74
CA GLU A 86 -28.26 2.45 8.72
C GLU A 86 -29.26 3.60 8.96
N LEU A 87 -28.75 4.83 8.95
CA LEU A 87 -29.50 6.07 9.00
C LEU A 87 -29.60 6.59 7.56
N GLN A 88 -30.81 6.48 7.01
CA GLN A 88 -31.16 6.88 5.66
C GLN A 88 -31.58 8.35 5.60
#